data_AF-A0A3R6Y5P2-F1
#
_entry.id   AF-A0A3R6Y5P2-F1
#
_cell.length_a   1.000
_cell.length_b   1.000
_cell.length_c   1.000
_cell.angle_alpha   90.00
_cell.angle_beta   90.00
_cell.angle_gamma   90.00
#
_symmetry.space_group_name_H-M   'P 1'
#
loop_
_entity.id
_entity.type
_entity.pdbx_description
1 polymer ?
#
loop_
_entity_poly.entity_id
_entity_poly.type
_entity_poly.pdbx_seq_one_letter_code
_entity_poly.pdbx_strand_id
1 'polypeptide(L)'
;MAAAPPMEKYQRKLDKALRKLHSAEANDDAEDMLSLRMKVEKYERKLKQLSTKPDHKDEVVDKSGMSLLLFYAYVEPAWTPVRHKETLHWAEDLLNSLGVTGRLRVSREGFNGTLTGPYDGIRAFTDAMRERDNGYFAHMNNQDDFKITDNLPEGQAFPKLKVFAVTELVNYGLGVDNAPSVNKGGVHLEPKDYHKKLLEVRPSTVMNIA
;
A
#
# COMPACT_ATOMS: atom_id res chain seq x y z
N MET A 1 41.92 -0.19 -17.25
CA MET A 1 40.95 0.89 -17.52
C MET A 1 39.81 0.76 -16.51
N ALA A 2 39.61 1.76 -15.65
CA ALA A 2 38.50 1.72 -14.69
C ALA A 2 37.16 1.82 -15.45
N ALA A 3 36.16 1.03 -15.06
CA ALA A 3 34.83 1.11 -15.64
C ALA A 3 34.19 2.46 -15.29
N ALA A 4 33.54 3.10 -16.26
CA ALA A 4 32.84 4.37 -16.03
C ALA A 4 31.76 4.21 -14.94
N PRO A 5 31.55 5.22 -14.07
CA PRO A 5 30.51 5.21 -13.06
C PRO A 5 29.14 4.83 -13.66
N PRO A 6 28.27 4.11 -12.93
CA PRO A 6 26.98 3.64 -13.46
C PRO A 6 26.13 4.75 -14.08
N MET A 7 26.13 5.96 -13.49
CA MET A 7 25.43 7.13 -14.01
C MET A 7 25.92 7.57 -15.39
N GLU A 8 27.22 7.74 -15.56
CA GLU A 8 27.82 8.18 -16.81
C GLU A 8 27.56 7.19 -17.95
N LYS A 9 27.54 5.89 -17.61
CA LYS A 9 27.19 4.82 -18.55
C LYS A 9 25.75 4.94 -19.06
N TYR A 10 24.77 5.28 -18.21
CA TYR A 10 23.37 5.43 -18.63
C TYR A 10 23.09 6.76 -19.31
N GLN A 11 23.81 7.84 -18.94
CA GLN A 11 23.71 9.12 -19.64
C GLN A 11 24.13 8.98 -21.11
N ARG A 12 25.28 8.33 -21.37
CA ARG A 12 25.73 8.04 -22.75
C ARG A 12 24.74 7.20 -23.55
N LYS A 13 23.99 6.31 -22.89
CA LYS A 13 22.95 5.49 -23.53
C LYS A 13 21.70 6.30 -23.87
N LEU A 14 21.28 7.19 -22.97
CA LEU A 14 20.17 8.11 -23.18
C LEU A 14 20.47 9.05 -24.36
N ASP A 15 21.63 9.69 -24.38
CA ASP A 15 22.04 10.61 -25.45
C ASP A 15 22.05 9.92 -26.82
N LYS A 16 22.54 8.67 -26.87
CA LYS A 16 22.54 7.87 -28.10
C LYS A 16 21.12 7.50 -28.55
N ALA A 17 20.21 7.22 -27.61
CA ALA A 17 18.82 6.89 -27.92
C ALA A 17 18.05 8.13 -28.42
N LEU A 18 18.24 9.28 -27.79
CA LEU A 18 17.62 10.56 -28.19
C LEU A 18 18.07 10.99 -29.59
N ARG A 19 19.37 10.89 -29.92
CA ARG A 19 19.86 11.18 -31.28
C ARG A 19 19.19 10.31 -32.33
N LYS A 20 19.03 9.02 -32.04
CA LYS A 20 18.35 8.09 -32.95
C LYS A 20 16.86 8.39 -33.08
N LEU A 21 16.21 8.76 -31.97
CA LEU A 21 14.80 9.15 -31.97
C LEU A 21 14.58 10.39 -32.84
N HIS A 22 15.42 11.42 -32.70
CA HIS A 22 15.33 12.63 -33.54
C HIS A 22 15.57 12.31 -35.03
N SER A 23 16.48 11.39 -35.35
CA SER A 23 16.67 10.93 -36.74
C SER A 23 15.48 10.12 -37.27
N ALA A 24 14.85 9.30 -36.44
CA ALA A 24 13.66 8.52 -36.81
C ALA A 24 12.43 9.42 -36.99
N GLU A 25 12.26 10.44 -36.13
CA GLU A 25 11.22 11.47 -36.26
C GLU A 25 11.38 12.29 -37.55
N ALA A 26 12.61 12.56 -37.98
CA ALA A 26 12.87 13.23 -39.26
C ALA A 26 12.55 12.35 -40.48
N ASN A 27 12.51 11.02 -40.31
CA ASN A 27 12.29 10.04 -41.38
C ASN A 27 10.89 9.39 -41.33
N ASP A 28 10.03 9.80 -40.40
CA ASP A 28 8.64 9.31 -40.18
C ASP A 28 8.51 7.78 -40.01
N ASP A 29 9.48 7.15 -39.35
CA ASP A 29 9.48 5.69 -39.10
C ASP A 29 8.78 5.33 -37.77
N ALA A 30 7.49 5.04 -37.84
CA ALA A 30 6.62 4.86 -36.67
C ALA A 30 6.98 3.65 -35.78
N GLU A 31 7.43 2.53 -36.35
CA GLU A 31 7.78 1.34 -35.56
C GLU A 31 9.10 1.54 -34.81
N ASP A 32 10.09 2.16 -35.45
CA ASP A 32 11.36 2.49 -34.81
C ASP A 32 11.19 3.57 -33.73
N MET A 33 10.28 4.54 -33.94
CA MET A 33 9.97 5.59 -32.95
C MET A 33 9.44 5.02 -31.64
N LEU A 34 8.51 4.04 -31.66
CA LEU A 34 7.97 3.45 -30.44
C LEU A 34 9.05 2.72 -29.64
N SER A 35 9.85 1.90 -30.32
CA SER A 35 10.98 1.18 -29.71
C SER A 35 12.04 2.12 -29.11
N LEU A 36 12.31 3.24 -29.80
CA LEU A 36 13.24 4.27 -29.34
C LEU A 36 12.69 5.06 -28.15
N ARG A 37 11.40 5.41 -28.15
CA ARG A 37 10.71 6.07 -27.02
C ARG A 37 10.73 5.19 -25.77
N MET A 38 10.47 3.89 -25.90
CA MET A 38 10.59 2.94 -24.78
C MET A 38 12.02 2.85 -24.23
N LYS A 39 13.04 2.92 -25.10
CA LYS A 39 14.46 2.93 -24.67
C LYS A 39 14.83 4.23 -23.97
N VAL A 40 14.37 5.37 -24.46
CA VAL A 40 14.55 6.69 -23.84
C VAL A 40 13.93 6.66 -22.44
N GLU A 41 12.66 6.28 -22.33
CA GLU A 41 11.95 6.21 -21.05
C GLU A 41 12.63 5.24 -20.07
N LYS A 42 13.11 4.09 -20.55
CA LYS A 42 13.88 3.14 -19.72
C LYS A 42 15.17 3.74 -19.17
N TYR A 43 15.91 4.51 -19.97
CA TYR A 43 17.16 5.13 -19.52
C TYR A 43 16.92 6.35 -18.64
N GLU A 44 15.90 7.16 -18.92
CA GLU A 44 15.43 8.23 -18.06
C GLU A 44 15.00 7.70 -16.68
N ARG A 45 14.21 6.61 -16.64
CA ARG A 45 13.85 5.93 -15.38
C ARG A 45 15.10 5.45 -14.63
N LYS A 46 16.09 4.89 -15.32
CA LYS A 46 17.31 4.38 -14.68
C LYS A 46 18.20 5.51 -14.17
N LEU A 47 18.31 6.61 -14.91
CA LEU A 47 19.00 7.83 -14.46
C LEU A 47 18.24 8.50 -13.32
N LYS A 48 16.91 8.52 -13.34
CA LYS A 48 16.09 9.00 -12.22
C LYS A 48 16.35 8.15 -10.97
N GLN A 49 16.38 6.82 -11.07
CA GLN A 49 16.73 5.92 -9.95
C GLN A 49 18.16 6.09 -9.42
N LEU A 50 19.10 6.49 -10.28
CA LEU A 50 20.51 6.68 -9.91
C LEU A 50 20.84 8.13 -9.52
N SER A 51 20.02 9.10 -9.96
CA SER A 51 20.11 10.54 -9.70
C SER A 51 19.24 10.97 -8.53
N THR A 52 18.20 10.20 -8.19
CA THR A 52 17.74 10.14 -6.82
C THR A 52 18.95 9.69 -6.03
N LYS A 53 19.64 10.66 -5.42
CA LYS A 53 20.36 10.37 -4.19
C LYS A 53 19.40 9.51 -3.35
N PRO A 54 19.86 8.49 -2.63
CA PRO A 54 19.12 8.12 -1.44
C PRO A 54 18.99 9.42 -0.65
N ASP A 55 17.82 10.07 -0.77
CA ASP A 55 17.31 10.99 0.23
C ASP A 55 16.78 10.17 1.42
N HIS A 56 17.25 8.94 1.59
CA HIS A 56 17.82 8.65 2.89
C HIS A 56 19.00 9.61 3.12
N LYS A 57 18.69 10.76 3.75
CA LYS A 57 19.30 10.89 5.07
C LYS A 57 19.17 9.51 5.69
N ASP A 58 20.24 8.93 6.21
CA ASP A 58 20.04 8.10 7.38
C ASP A 58 19.43 9.06 8.43
N GLU A 59 18.15 9.45 8.27
CA GLU A 59 17.25 9.57 9.37
C GLU A 59 17.41 8.21 9.97
N VAL A 60 18.26 8.16 10.99
CA VAL A 60 18.22 7.13 11.99
C VAL A 60 16.77 7.14 12.41
N VAL A 61 15.96 6.29 11.77
CA VAL A 61 14.56 6.15 12.10
C VAL A 61 14.63 5.69 13.52
N ASP A 62 14.19 6.55 14.43
CA ASP A 62 14.14 6.20 15.83
C ASP A 62 13.20 4.99 15.92
N LYS A 63 13.78 3.83 16.23
CA LYS A 63 13.05 2.58 16.40
C LYS A 63 12.72 2.31 17.86
N SER A 64 13.07 3.24 18.75
CA SER A 64 12.88 3.08 20.19
C SER A 64 11.42 3.25 20.61
N GLY A 65 10.63 4.00 19.84
CA GLY A 65 9.21 4.21 20.08
C GLY A 65 8.31 3.08 19.58
N MET A 66 7.04 3.15 19.97
CA MET A 66 6.00 2.26 19.49
C MET A 66 5.44 2.76 18.15
N SER A 67 4.92 1.83 17.36
CA SER A 67 4.24 2.12 16.10
C SER A 67 2.77 1.75 16.22
N LEU A 68 1.88 2.63 15.75
CA LEU A 68 0.46 2.38 15.56
C LEU A 68 0.20 2.02 14.10
N LEU A 69 -0.55 0.95 13.86
CA LEU A 69 -0.95 0.44 12.56
C LEU A 69 -2.47 0.44 12.44
N LEU A 70 -3.00 1.07 11.39
CA LEU A 70 -4.41 1.01 11.00
C LEU A 70 -4.52 0.46 9.58
N PHE A 71 -5.39 -0.53 9.37
CA PHE A 71 -5.61 -1.09 8.04
C PHE A 71 -6.95 -1.82 7.91
N TYR A 72 -7.38 -1.95 6.65
CA TYR A 72 -8.44 -2.84 6.20
C TYR A 72 -7.87 -3.66 5.05
N ALA A 73 -8.04 -4.98 5.09
CA ALA A 73 -7.55 -5.89 4.06
C ALA A 73 -8.68 -6.85 3.70
N TYR A 74 -9.31 -6.64 2.55
CA TYR A 74 -10.41 -7.49 2.08
C TYR A 74 -9.91 -8.61 1.18
N VAL A 75 -10.62 -9.75 1.20
CA VAL A 75 -10.38 -10.89 0.31
C VAL A 75 -11.63 -11.25 -0.48
N GLU A 76 -11.41 -11.46 -1.77
CA GLU A 76 -12.37 -11.99 -2.73
C GLU A 76 -11.75 -13.15 -3.52
N PRO A 77 -12.39 -14.33 -3.57
CA PRO A 77 -13.62 -14.69 -2.86
C PRO A 77 -13.40 -14.79 -1.34
N ALA A 78 -14.50 -14.67 -0.57
CA ALA A 78 -14.46 -14.81 0.89
C ALA A 78 -13.88 -16.17 1.30
N TRP A 79 -13.08 -16.19 2.36
CA TRP A 79 -12.50 -17.40 2.91
C TRP A 79 -13.56 -18.43 3.30
N THR A 80 -13.19 -19.71 3.22
CA THR A 80 -14.00 -20.78 3.81
C THR A 80 -13.98 -20.66 5.34
N PRO A 81 -14.99 -21.19 6.06
CA PRO A 81 -14.98 -21.20 7.53
C PRO A 81 -13.72 -21.83 8.14
N VAL A 82 -13.19 -22.87 7.49
CA VAL A 82 -11.93 -23.53 7.91
C VAL A 82 -10.76 -22.55 7.77
N ARG A 83 -10.62 -21.90 6.60
CA ARG A 83 -9.55 -20.93 6.36
C ARG A 83 -9.65 -19.73 7.30
N HIS A 84 -10.85 -19.24 7.59
CA HIS A 84 -11.07 -18.18 8.57
C HIS A 84 -10.56 -18.56 9.96
N LYS A 85 -10.85 -19.79 10.42
CA LYS A 85 -10.34 -20.30 11.70
C LYS A 85 -8.81 -20.44 11.71
N GLU A 86 -8.20 -20.94 10.64
CA GLU A 86 -6.73 -20.99 10.50
C GLU A 86 -6.12 -19.59 10.55
N THR A 87 -6.72 -18.63 9.85
CA THR A 87 -6.26 -17.24 9.79
C THR A 87 -6.35 -16.54 11.14
N LEU A 88 -7.40 -16.81 11.93
CA LEU A 88 -7.52 -16.31 13.30
C LEU A 88 -6.33 -16.73 14.17
N HIS A 89 -6.04 -18.04 14.25
CA HIS A 89 -4.93 -18.55 15.06
C HIS A 89 -3.58 -18.04 14.55
N TRP A 90 -3.37 -18.08 13.23
CA TRP A 90 -2.14 -17.56 12.63
C TRP A 90 -1.90 -16.10 13.01
N ALA A 91 -2.92 -15.24 12.93
CA ALA A 91 -2.76 -13.83 13.24
C ALA A 91 -2.49 -13.61 14.73
N GLU A 92 -3.21 -14.33 15.60
CA GLU A 92 -3.01 -14.25 17.04
C GLU A 92 -1.61 -14.70 17.47
N ASP A 93 -1.15 -15.86 16.98
CA ASP A 93 0.17 -16.40 17.28
C ASP A 93 1.29 -15.47 16.78
N LEU A 94 1.17 -14.99 15.55
CA LEU A 94 2.16 -14.10 14.94
C LEU A 94 2.23 -12.76 15.70
N LEU A 95 1.10 -12.12 15.97
CA LEU A 95 1.07 -10.84 16.68
C LEU A 95 1.65 -10.96 18.09
N ASN A 96 1.33 -12.03 18.82
CA ASN A 96 1.93 -12.31 20.12
C ASN A 96 3.45 -12.49 20.02
N SER A 97 3.93 -13.24 19.02
CA SER A 97 5.38 -13.46 18.83
C SER A 97 6.16 -12.19 18.49
N LEU A 98 5.50 -11.20 17.90
CA LEU A 98 6.08 -9.92 17.48
C LEU A 98 5.92 -8.81 18.55
N GLY A 99 5.34 -9.12 19.72
CA GLY A 99 5.06 -8.13 20.75
C GLY A 99 4.01 -7.08 20.32
N VAL A 100 3.13 -7.44 19.38
CA VAL A 100 2.10 -6.55 18.86
C VAL A 100 0.79 -6.76 19.64
N THR A 101 0.20 -5.65 20.05
CA THR A 101 -1.04 -5.55 20.81
C THR A 101 -2.09 -4.76 20.04
N GLY A 102 -3.30 -4.62 20.59
CA GLY A 102 -4.39 -3.88 19.97
C GLY A 102 -5.55 -4.77 19.58
N ARG A 103 -6.30 -4.37 18.57
CA ARG A 103 -7.55 -5.03 18.15
C ARG A 103 -7.44 -5.44 16.70
N LEU A 104 -7.57 -6.74 16.44
CA LEU A 104 -7.72 -7.28 15.10
C LEU A 104 -9.09 -7.93 14.97
N ARG A 105 -9.91 -7.45 14.03
CA ARG A 105 -11.15 -8.11 13.62
C ARG A 105 -10.83 -8.98 12.41
N VAL A 106 -11.26 -10.23 12.45
CA VAL A 106 -11.08 -11.21 11.37
C VAL A 106 -12.44 -11.75 11.00
N SER A 107 -12.82 -11.57 9.74
CA SER A 107 -14.00 -12.17 9.13
C SER A 107 -13.55 -13.10 7.99
N ARG A 108 -14.49 -13.83 7.41
CA ARG A 108 -14.29 -14.52 6.13
C ARG A 108 -13.97 -13.55 4.99
N GLU A 109 -14.35 -12.27 5.09
CA GLU A 109 -14.02 -11.24 4.10
C GLU A 109 -12.65 -10.57 4.30
N GLY A 110 -11.88 -10.94 5.34
CA GLY A 110 -10.50 -10.45 5.53
C GLY A 110 -10.17 -9.95 6.95
N PHE A 111 -9.49 -8.81 7.04
CA PHE A 111 -8.99 -8.21 8.28
C PHE A 111 -9.32 -6.72 8.44
N ASN A 112 -9.52 -6.28 9.68
CA ASN A 112 -9.53 -4.88 10.09
C ASN A 112 -8.73 -4.74 11.38
N GLY A 113 -7.62 -4.02 11.33
CA GLY A 113 -6.68 -3.89 12.44
C GLY A 113 -6.53 -2.46 12.94
N THR A 114 -6.47 -2.33 14.26
CA THR A 114 -5.88 -1.18 14.96
C THR A 114 -4.90 -1.74 15.98
N LEU A 115 -3.62 -1.77 15.60
CA LEU A 115 -2.58 -2.49 16.31
C LEU A 115 -1.48 -1.54 16.76
N THR A 116 -0.81 -1.86 17.86
CA THR A 116 0.38 -1.15 18.33
C THR A 116 1.47 -2.15 18.65
N GLY A 117 2.72 -1.85 18.31
CA GLY A 117 3.83 -2.74 18.59
C GLY A 117 5.18 -2.04 18.40
N PRO A 118 6.28 -2.74 18.69
CA PRO A 118 7.62 -2.27 18.35
C PRO A 118 7.71 -1.95 16.85
N TYR A 119 8.58 -1.01 16.49
CA TYR A 119 8.78 -0.61 15.09
C TYR A 119 8.91 -1.81 14.15
N ASP A 120 9.87 -2.70 14.43
CA ASP A 120 10.14 -3.88 13.60
C ASP A 120 9.01 -4.92 13.67
N GLY A 121 8.30 -5.02 14.81
CA GLY A 121 7.17 -5.94 14.99
C GLY A 121 5.99 -5.60 14.09
N ILE A 122 5.64 -4.31 13.97
CA ILE A 122 4.59 -3.86 13.04
C ILE A 122 4.97 -4.17 11.59
N ARG A 123 6.24 -3.95 11.19
CA ARG A 123 6.68 -4.19 9.81
C ARG A 123 6.66 -5.67 9.50
N ALA A 124 7.21 -6.50 10.38
CA ALA A 124 7.20 -7.95 10.25
C ALA A 124 5.77 -8.50 10.10
N PHE A 125 4.80 -7.97 10.84
CA PHE A 125 3.39 -8.36 10.66
C PHE A 125 2.86 -7.95 9.27
N THR A 126 3.12 -6.72 8.82
CA THR A 126 2.67 -6.28 7.48
C THR A 126 3.35 -7.04 6.34
N ASP A 127 4.61 -7.44 6.49
CA ASP A 127 5.34 -8.25 5.52
C ASP A 127 4.77 -9.67 5.46
N ALA A 128 4.54 -10.30 6.62
CA ALA A 128 3.90 -11.61 6.69
C ALA A 128 2.48 -11.60 6.09
N MET A 129 1.73 -10.51 6.28
CA MET A 129 0.44 -10.30 5.59
C MET A 129 0.63 -10.25 4.07
N ARG A 130 1.61 -9.50 3.56
CA ARG A 130 1.89 -9.40 2.12
C ARG A 130 2.28 -10.72 1.49
N GLU A 131 3.03 -11.56 2.20
CA GLU A 131 3.50 -12.87 1.73
C GLU A 131 2.43 -13.97 1.82
N ARG A 132 1.43 -13.81 2.68
CA ARG A 132 0.37 -14.78 2.90
C ARG A 132 -0.46 -15.02 1.63
N ASP A 133 -1.08 -16.19 1.56
CA ASP A 133 -2.04 -16.56 0.51
C ASP A 133 -1.43 -16.42 -0.90
N ASN A 134 -0.17 -16.86 -1.05
CA ASN A 134 0.60 -16.75 -2.28
C ASN A 134 0.72 -15.29 -2.78
N GLY A 135 0.94 -14.36 -1.85
CA GLY A 135 1.08 -12.95 -2.17
C GLY A 135 -0.24 -12.21 -2.39
N TYR A 136 -1.36 -12.71 -1.86
CA TYR A 136 -2.68 -12.11 -2.11
C TYR A 136 -2.70 -10.62 -1.76
N PHE A 137 -2.10 -10.26 -0.62
CA PHE A 137 -2.00 -8.88 -0.15
C PHE A 137 -0.73 -8.16 -0.62
N ALA A 138 0.03 -8.69 -1.58
CA ALA A 138 1.27 -8.05 -2.06
C ALA A 138 1.02 -6.65 -2.68
N HIS A 139 -0.21 -6.38 -3.12
CA HIS A 139 -0.64 -5.07 -3.60
C HIS A 139 -0.74 -4.01 -2.49
N MET A 140 -0.86 -4.42 -1.22
CA MET A 140 -0.93 -3.53 -0.05
C MET A 140 0.47 -3.01 0.33
N ASN A 141 0.96 -2.03 -0.43
CA ASN A 141 2.36 -1.58 -0.36
C ASN A 141 2.54 -0.07 -0.15
N ASN A 142 1.44 0.68 -0.07
CA ASN A 142 1.47 2.12 0.14
C ASN A 142 0.99 2.49 1.56
N GLN A 143 1.09 3.78 1.88
CA GLN A 143 0.66 4.31 3.18
C GLN A 143 -0.87 4.36 3.35
N ASP A 144 -1.65 4.21 2.27
CA ASP A 144 -3.11 4.20 2.33
C ASP A 144 -3.65 2.83 2.77
N ASP A 145 -2.95 1.75 2.40
CA ASP A 145 -3.28 0.37 2.77
C ASP A 145 -2.87 0.06 4.22
N PHE A 146 -1.63 0.35 4.57
CA PHE A 146 -1.10 0.21 5.93
C PHE A 146 -0.69 1.58 6.47
N LYS A 147 -1.60 2.21 7.22
CA LYS A 147 -1.37 3.52 7.84
C LYS A 147 -0.56 3.31 9.12
N ILE A 148 0.72 3.65 9.06
CA ILE A 148 1.64 3.51 10.19
C ILE A 148 2.02 4.88 10.75
N THR A 149 1.95 5.03 12.06
CA THR A 149 2.47 6.17 12.82
C THR A 149 3.53 5.68 13.78
N ASP A 150 4.76 6.19 13.64
CA ASP A 150 5.91 5.78 14.45
C ASP A 150 6.17 6.73 15.62
N ASN A 151 7.14 6.35 16.47
CA ASN A 151 7.64 7.16 17.59
C ASN A 151 6.57 7.54 18.60
N LEU A 152 5.56 6.68 18.77
CA LEU A 152 4.57 6.86 19.82
C LEU A 152 5.18 6.51 21.18
N PRO A 153 4.85 7.28 22.23
CA PRO A 153 5.19 6.92 23.59
C PRO A 153 4.64 5.54 23.96
N GLU A 154 5.39 4.76 24.72
CA GLU A 154 4.99 3.40 25.15
C GLU A 154 3.61 3.39 25.86
N GLY A 155 3.30 4.43 26.64
CA GLY A 155 2.00 4.58 27.31
C GLY A 155 0.79 4.78 26.38
N GLN A 156 1.01 5.00 25.08
CA GLN A 156 -0.07 5.05 24.07
C GLN A 156 -0.31 3.70 23.38
N ALA A 157 0.52 2.69 23.64
CA ALA A 157 0.28 1.34 23.14
C ALA A 157 -0.98 0.73 23.78
N PHE A 158 -1.70 -0.08 23.02
CA PHE A 158 -2.78 -0.87 23.57
C PHE A 158 -2.20 -1.89 24.58
N PRO A 159 -2.82 -2.06 25.75
CA PRO A 159 -2.22 -2.88 26.80
C PRO A 159 -2.30 -4.39 26.53
N LYS A 160 -3.19 -4.83 25.63
CA LYS A 160 -3.45 -6.24 25.35
C LYS A 160 -3.77 -6.45 23.88
N LEU A 161 -3.43 -7.62 23.35
CA LEU A 161 -3.93 -8.10 22.09
C LEU A 161 -5.36 -8.64 22.26
N LYS A 162 -6.23 -8.32 21.31
CA LYS A 162 -7.56 -8.91 21.14
C LYS A 162 -7.80 -9.24 19.67
N VAL A 163 -7.95 -10.51 19.37
CA VAL A 163 -8.32 -11.00 18.03
C VAL A 163 -9.78 -11.45 18.06
N PHE A 164 -10.63 -10.80 17.27
CA PHE A 164 -12.07 -11.05 17.23
C PHE A 164 -12.45 -11.79 15.96
N ALA A 165 -13.05 -12.97 16.11
CA ALA A 165 -13.86 -13.54 15.04
C ALA A 165 -15.15 -12.73 14.91
N VAL A 166 -15.40 -12.14 13.73
CA VAL A 166 -16.58 -11.32 13.46
C VAL A 166 -17.25 -11.74 12.17
N THR A 167 -18.56 -11.52 12.06
CA THR A 167 -19.31 -11.76 10.82
C THR A 167 -18.89 -10.78 9.73
N GLU A 168 -18.80 -9.49 10.06
CA GLU A 168 -18.42 -8.43 9.12
C GLU A 168 -17.30 -7.57 9.75
N LEU A 169 -16.29 -7.21 8.97
CA LEU A 169 -15.16 -6.34 9.36
C LEU A 169 -15.64 -4.93 9.70
N VAL A 170 -16.65 -4.47 8.96
CA VAL A 170 -17.43 -3.25 9.21
C VAL A 170 -18.88 -3.65 9.14
N ASN A 171 -19.67 -3.31 10.16
CA ASN A 171 -21.07 -3.73 10.21
C ASN A 171 -21.90 -2.92 9.19
N TYR A 172 -22.34 -3.57 8.13
CA TYR A 172 -23.27 -3.03 7.12
C TYR A 172 -24.59 -3.82 7.09
N GLY A 173 -24.69 -4.95 7.78
CA GLY A 173 -25.94 -5.67 8.03
C GLY A 173 -26.49 -6.44 6.83
N LEU A 174 -25.65 -6.78 5.85
CA LEU A 174 -26.04 -7.51 4.63
C LEU A 174 -25.68 -9.00 4.70
N GLY A 175 -24.72 -9.35 5.57
CA GLY A 175 -24.10 -10.67 5.63
C GLY A 175 -23.03 -10.85 4.56
N VAL A 176 -22.03 -11.69 4.85
CA VAL A 176 -20.83 -11.89 4.01
C VAL A 176 -21.17 -12.28 2.57
N ASP A 177 -22.19 -13.11 2.36
CA ASP A 177 -22.55 -13.61 1.03
C ASP A 177 -23.24 -12.54 0.16
N ASN A 178 -23.72 -11.45 0.77
CA ASN A 178 -24.34 -10.31 0.08
C ASN A 178 -23.47 -9.03 0.15
N ALA A 179 -22.24 -9.14 0.65
CA ALA A 179 -21.33 -8.02 0.73
C ALA A 179 -21.02 -7.50 -0.70
N PRO A 180 -21.17 -6.19 -0.95
CA PRO A 180 -20.82 -5.63 -2.25
C PRO A 180 -19.31 -5.81 -2.49
N SER A 181 -18.96 -6.19 -3.72
CA SER A 181 -17.55 -6.41 -4.05
C SER A 181 -16.76 -5.12 -3.86
N VAL A 182 -15.60 -5.22 -3.20
CA VAL A 182 -14.68 -4.09 -3.01
C VAL A 182 -14.16 -3.57 -4.35
N ASN A 183 -14.15 -4.42 -5.38
CA ASN A 183 -13.78 -4.07 -6.75
C ASN A 183 -14.89 -3.33 -7.51
N LYS A 184 -16.12 -3.28 -6.97
CA LYS A 184 -17.29 -2.64 -7.59
C LYS A 184 -17.75 -1.41 -6.81
N GLY A 185 -16.79 -0.58 -6.40
CA GLY A 185 -17.02 0.66 -5.65
C GLY A 185 -17.13 1.92 -6.50
N GLY A 186 -17.36 3.06 -5.82
CA GLY A 186 -17.24 4.39 -6.41
C GLY A 186 -15.78 4.81 -6.60
N VAL A 187 -15.57 5.96 -7.24
CA VAL A 187 -14.22 6.52 -7.45
C VAL A 187 -13.69 7.11 -6.14
N HIS A 188 -12.50 6.68 -5.72
CA HIS A 188 -11.79 7.31 -4.60
C HIS A 188 -11.43 8.76 -4.96
N LEU A 189 -11.75 9.70 -4.07
CA LEU A 189 -11.40 11.11 -4.23
C LEU A 189 -10.38 11.50 -3.17
N GLU A 190 -9.30 12.14 -3.61
CA GLU A 190 -8.34 12.78 -2.71
C GLU A 190 -9.04 13.84 -1.84
N PRO A 191 -8.54 14.15 -0.63
CA PRO A 191 -9.21 15.08 0.29
C PRO A 191 -9.59 16.43 -0.32
N LYS A 192 -8.75 16.98 -1.21
CA LYS A 192 -9.02 18.25 -1.93
C LYS A 192 -10.16 18.11 -2.93
N ASP A 193 -10.19 17.01 -3.68
CA ASP A 193 -11.22 16.73 -4.67
C ASP A 193 -12.56 16.39 -4.00
N TYR A 194 -12.52 15.66 -2.88
CA TYR A 194 -13.69 15.43 -2.05
C TYR A 194 -14.27 16.75 -1.52
N HIS A 195 -13.43 17.65 -0.99
CA HIS A 195 -13.88 18.96 -0.53
C HIS A 195 -14.53 19.76 -1.67
N LYS A 196 -13.90 19.80 -2.85
CA LYS A 196 -14.49 20.42 -4.05
C LYS A 196 -15.86 19.80 -4.40
N LYS A 197 -15.95 18.47 -4.37
CA LYS A 197 -17.17 17.72 -4.69
C LYS A 197 -18.32 17.98 -3.72
N LEU A 198 -18.02 18.28 -2.46
CA LEU A 198 -19.00 18.69 -1.46
C LEU A 198 -19.53 20.11 -1.70
N LEU A 199 -18.71 20.99 -2.25
CA LEU A 199 -19.09 22.38 -2.55
C LEU A 199 -19.90 22.53 -3.85
N GLU A 200 -19.96 21.48 -4.68
CA GLU A 200 -20.84 21.45 -5.85
C GLU A 200 -22.32 21.46 -5.41
N VAL A 201 -23.05 22.52 -5.77
CA VAL A 201 -24.49 22.62 -5.51
C VAL A 201 -25.22 21.52 -6.28
N ARG A 202 -25.85 20.58 -5.56
CA ARG A 202 -26.78 19.60 -6.14
C ARG A 202 -28.21 19.96 -5.71
N PRO A 203 -29.20 19.97 -6.62
CA PRO A 203 -30.58 20.36 -6.33
C PRO A 203 -31.37 19.38 -5.42
N SER A 204 -30.71 18.50 -4.66
CA SER A 204 -31.39 17.51 -3.80
C SER A 204 -30.70 17.25 -2.45
N THR A 205 -29.81 18.12 -1.98
CA THR A 205 -29.34 18.02 -0.59
C THR A 205 -30.42 18.56 0.34
N VAL A 206 -31.42 17.74 0.66
CA VAL A 206 -32.37 18.03 1.73
C VAL A 206 -31.62 17.87 3.06
N MET A 207 -31.21 18.99 3.67
CA MET A 207 -30.87 19.01 5.09
C MET A 207 -32.17 19.22 5.87
N ASN A 208 -32.74 18.14 6.40
CA ASN A 208 -33.64 18.25 7.54
C ASN A 208 -32.79 18.12 8.80
N ILE A 209 -32.67 19.23 9.54
CA ILE A 209 -32.15 19.27 10.90
C ILE A 209 -33.34 19.63 11.79
N ALA A 210 -33.68 18.69 12.66
CA ALA A 210 -34.64 18.73 13.79
C ALA A 210 -36.11 19.06 13.47
#